data_AF-A0A7Y5WYN5-F1
#
_entry.id   AF-A0A7Y5WYN5-F1
#
_cell.length_a   1.000
_cell.length_b   1.000
_cell.length_c   1.000
_cell.angle_alpha   90.00
_cell.angle_beta   90.00
_cell.angle_gamma   90.00
#
_symmetry.space_group_name_H-M   'P 1'
#
loop_
_entity.id
_entity.type
_entity.pdbx_description
1 polymer ?
#
loop_
_entity_poly.entity_id
_entity_poly.type
_entity_poly.pdbx_seq_one_letter_code
_entity_poly.pdbx_strand_id
1 'polypeptide(L)'
;MTRKLLWPLLAAVLAAALAAGLALGGHGDGNDKSFEYAIGLWGDLPYSDLQATSGVPNLIADMNDSKLEFTVHDGDLKAGNGTPGSITPTTCTDALYTQGLGYFNSLDEAAMVTPGDNDWTDCDRPSNGGFNSLERLDHERQVFFGTPFSLGREPIRQQVQTTPSCLGVDGPTQCVENRRWSLRGVTYATVNIQGSCNNLCDTAPDPAEYAARNAADIAWVQQTFAAAKASGSVAVMLIGQADPGFDAADATRAPVRNPRTLAETDGQPDGFHDFLSALRDEVIAFEKPVVYVHGDSHYFRVDKPFLDAQGRRLENFTRVETFGDNQGNGNNDVHWVKALVDPQSRDVFAFQAQIVPTNRTAVPAP
;
A
#
# COMPACT_ATOMS: atom_id res chain seq x y z
N MET A 1 1.71 101.43 -2.55
CA MET A 1 3.01 101.86 -1.97
C MET A 1 3.59 100.71 -1.16
N THR A 2 4.89 100.46 -1.37
CA THR A 2 5.87 99.86 -0.44
C THR A 2 5.67 98.45 0.13
N ARG A 3 6.43 97.51 -0.48
CA ARG A 3 7.41 96.57 0.11
C ARG A 3 7.46 96.49 1.66
N LYS A 4 7.57 95.27 2.21
CA LYS A 4 8.87 94.64 2.57
C LYS A 4 8.70 93.21 3.13
N LEU A 5 9.71 92.40 2.79
CA LEU A 5 9.99 91.02 3.20
C LEU A 5 10.03 90.83 4.72
N LEU A 6 9.79 89.58 5.17
CA LEU A 6 10.72 88.78 6.01
C LEU A 6 10.21 87.33 6.16
N TRP A 7 10.94 86.39 5.55
CA TRP A 7 11.09 84.99 5.98
C TRP A 7 12.23 84.92 7.03
N PRO A 8 12.49 83.82 7.81
CA PRO A 8 12.26 82.40 7.48
C PRO A 8 11.98 81.42 8.69
N LEU A 9 11.85 80.12 8.36
CA LEU A 9 12.07 78.88 9.17
C LEU A 9 11.05 78.60 10.30
N LEU A 10 10.50 77.39 10.49
CA LEU A 10 11.11 76.05 10.46
C LEU A 10 10.07 74.95 10.13
N ALA A 11 10.55 73.89 9.45
CA ALA A 11 10.19 72.46 9.43
C ALA A 11 8.81 71.97 9.97
N ALA A 12 8.13 70.96 9.45
CA ALA A 12 8.56 69.80 8.68
C ALA A 12 7.37 69.22 7.87
N VAL A 13 7.73 68.52 6.81
CA VAL A 13 6.89 67.76 5.89
C VAL A 13 6.32 66.51 6.56
N LEU A 14 5.02 66.26 6.42
CA LEU A 14 4.51 64.89 6.29
C LEU A 14 3.37 64.86 5.27
N ALA A 15 3.62 64.12 4.19
CA ALA A 15 2.73 63.90 3.07
C ALA A 15 1.69 62.82 3.39
N ALA A 16 0.45 63.04 2.97
CA ALA A 16 -0.53 61.98 2.76
C ALA A 16 -1.04 62.10 1.32
N ALA A 17 -0.44 61.33 0.42
CA ALA A 17 -0.95 61.15 -0.93
C ALA A 17 -2.05 60.08 -0.91
N LEU A 18 -3.28 60.47 -1.22
CA LEU A 18 -4.34 59.53 -1.57
C LEU A 18 -4.03 58.96 -2.96
N ALA A 19 -3.76 57.66 -3.03
CA ALA A 19 -3.75 56.91 -4.28
C ALA A 19 -4.96 55.97 -4.30
N ALA A 20 -5.74 56.08 -5.38
CA ALA A 20 -6.83 55.20 -5.73
C ALA A 20 -6.33 53.76 -5.95
N GLY A 21 -7.05 52.80 -5.39
CA GLY A 21 -6.89 51.38 -5.67
C GLY A 21 -8.24 50.76 -5.99
N LEU A 22 -8.60 50.72 -7.27
CA LEU A 22 -9.57 49.76 -7.79
C LEU A 22 -9.02 48.36 -7.52
N ALA A 23 -9.58 47.68 -6.52
CA ALA A 23 -9.35 46.26 -6.36
C ALA A 23 -10.09 45.53 -7.49
N LEU A 24 -9.35 45.17 -8.54
CA LEU A 24 -9.71 44.06 -9.41
C LEU A 24 -9.83 42.82 -8.53
N GLY A 25 -11.06 42.36 -8.28
CA GLY A 25 -11.30 41.05 -7.69
C GLY A 25 -10.76 39.99 -8.63
N GLY A 26 -9.54 39.55 -8.39
CA GLY A 26 -9.00 38.34 -9.00
C GLY A 26 -9.97 37.20 -8.71
N HIS A 27 -10.37 36.48 -9.76
CA HIS A 27 -11.02 35.19 -9.60
C HIS A 27 -10.10 34.34 -8.73
N GLY A 28 -10.55 34.02 -7.52
CA GLY A 28 -9.95 32.95 -6.76
C GLY A 28 -10.24 31.67 -7.51
N ASP A 29 -9.29 31.18 -8.29
CA ASP A 29 -9.20 29.77 -8.61
C ASP A 29 -8.97 29.06 -7.28
N GLY A 30 -10.06 28.76 -6.57
CA GLY A 30 -10.04 27.90 -5.40
C GLY A 30 -9.45 26.55 -5.82
N ASN A 31 -8.72 25.91 -4.91
CA ASN A 31 -8.30 24.52 -5.06
C ASN A 31 -9.52 23.57 -4.92
N ASP A 32 -10.55 23.75 -5.76
CA ASP A 32 -11.78 22.95 -5.78
C ASP A 32 -11.56 21.63 -6.53
N LYS A 33 -10.49 20.90 -6.20
CA LYS A 33 -10.33 19.52 -6.67
C LYS A 33 -11.25 18.62 -5.86
N SER A 34 -12.37 18.21 -6.45
CA SER A 34 -13.20 17.13 -5.92
C SER A 34 -12.68 15.80 -6.45
N PHE A 35 -12.30 14.87 -5.56
CA PHE A 35 -12.02 13.50 -5.95
C PHE A 35 -13.32 12.75 -6.21
N GLU A 36 -13.32 11.81 -7.16
CA GLU A 36 -14.52 11.09 -7.57
C GLU A 36 -14.92 10.01 -6.55
N TYR A 37 -13.95 9.34 -5.94
CA TYR A 37 -14.15 8.37 -4.85
C TYR A 37 -12.88 8.22 -3.99
N ALA A 38 -12.98 7.47 -2.90
CA ALA A 38 -11.87 7.15 -2.01
C ALA A 38 -11.84 5.64 -1.72
N ILE A 39 -10.64 5.12 -1.46
CA ILE A 39 -10.43 3.72 -1.02
C ILE A 39 -9.53 3.70 0.22
N GLY A 40 -9.69 2.67 1.05
CA GLY A 40 -8.85 2.46 2.24
C GLY A 40 -7.76 1.43 2.00
N LEU A 41 -6.52 1.77 2.33
CA LEU A 41 -5.36 0.87 2.25
C LEU A 41 -4.79 0.65 3.65
N TRP A 42 -4.58 -0.61 4.02
CA TRP A 42 -4.06 -1.02 5.33
C TRP A 42 -3.43 -2.42 5.23
N GLY A 43 -2.71 -2.86 6.26
CA GLY A 43 -2.20 -4.21 6.44
C GLY A 43 -1.15 -4.24 7.54
N ASP A 44 -0.30 -5.27 7.60
CA ASP A 44 0.69 -5.50 8.67
C ASP A 44 0.07 -5.44 10.09
N LEU A 45 -1.14 -5.98 10.24
CA LEU A 45 -1.95 -5.84 11.45
C LEU A 45 -2.90 -7.03 11.66
N PRO A 46 -3.11 -7.49 12.92
CA PRO A 46 -2.51 -7.03 14.17
C PRO A 46 -1.24 -7.81 14.59
N TYR A 47 -0.30 -7.13 15.22
CA TYR A 47 0.98 -7.65 15.71
C TYR A 47 1.04 -7.76 17.24
N SER A 48 -0.02 -7.35 17.94
CA SER A 48 -0.17 -7.56 19.39
C SER A 48 -1.64 -7.72 19.81
N ASP A 49 -1.87 -8.23 21.03
CA ASP A 49 -3.21 -8.34 21.62
C ASP A 49 -3.94 -6.99 21.67
N LEU A 50 -3.24 -5.89 21.94
CA LEU A 50 -3.84 -4.55 21.97
C LEU A 50 -4.34 -4.14 20.58
N GLN A 51 -3.51 -4.39 19.55
CA GLN A 51 -3.90 -4.11 18.18
C GLN A 51 -5.07 -5.00 17.74
N ALA A 52 -5.05 -6.29 18.08
CA ALA A 52 -6.11 -7.22 17.71
C ALA A 52 -7.45 -6.90 18.41
N THR A 53 -7.42 -6.57 19.70
CA THR A 53 -8.64 -6.38 20.49
C THR A 53 -9.24 -4.99 20.41
N SER A 54 -8.42 -3.97 20.14
CA SER A 54 -8.84 -2.56 20.13
C SER A 54 -8.41 -1.82 18.88
N GLY A 55 -7.15 -1.98 18.46
CA GLY A 55 -6.57 -1.26 17.32
C GLY A 55 -7.33 -1.48 16.02
N VAL A 56 -7.38 -2.72 15.53
CA VAL A 56 -8.01 -3.10 14.28
C VAL A 56 -9.52 -2.83 14.31
N PRO A 57 -10.28 -3.18 15.37
CA PRO A 57 -11.69 -2.78 15.48
C PRO A 57 -11.93 -1.27 15.34
N ASN A 58 -11.09 -0.43 15.97
CA ASN A 58 -11.18 1.03 15.86
C ASN A 58 -10.84 1.52 14.45
N LEU A 59 -9.83 0.93 13.81
CA LEU A 59 -9.41 1.25 12.44
C LEU A 59 -10.54 0.93 11.45
N ILE A 60 -11.18 -0.23 11.58
CA ILE A 60 -12.31 -0.64 10.73
C ILE A 60 -13.49 0.32 10.93
N ALA A 61 -13.81 0.70 12.17
CA ALA A 61 -14.88 1.67 12.44
C ALA A 61 -14.60 3.02 11.76
N ASP A 62 -13.36 3.51 11.82
CA ASP A 62 -12.94 4.77 11.17
C ASP A 62 -13.01 4.70 9.64
N MET A 63 -12.67 3.54 9.04
CA MET A 63 -12.84 3.29 7.61
C MET A 63 -14.32 3.22 7.19
N ASN A 64 -15.16 2.55 7.96
CA ASN A 64 -16.61 2.45 7.70
C ASN A 64 -17.28 3.84 7.76
N ASP A 65 -16.85 4.71 8.67
CA ASP A 65 -17.34 6.10 8.77
C ASP A 65 -16.80 7.03 7.67
N SER A 66 -15.86 6.57 6.83
CA SER A 66 -15.13 7.38 5.86
C SER A 66 -15.67 7.40 4.42
N LYS A 67 -16.80 6.73 4.14
CA LYS A 67 -17.42 6.65 2.79
C LYS A 67 -16.44 6.22 1.70
N LEU A 68 -15.89 5.03 1.86
CA LEU A 68 -14.97 4.42 0.91
C LEU A 68 -15.76 3.65 -0.16
N GLU A 69 -15.21 3.45 -1.35
CA GLU A 69 -15.84 2.55 -2.33
C GLU A 69 -15.41 1.08 -2.10
N PHE A 70 -14.21 0.88 -1.57
CA PHE A 70 -13.71 -0.41 -1.12
C PHE A 70 -12.46 -0.21 -0.25
N THR A 71 -12.01 -1.29 0.35
CA THR A 71 -10.77 -1.36 1.14
C THR A 71 -9.88 -2.49 0.63
N VAL A 72 -8.57 -2.35 0.84
CA VAL A 72 -7.58 -3.36 0.47
C VAL A 72 -6.63 -3.57 1.63
N HIS A 73 -6.47 -4.83 2.04
CA HIS A 73 -5.45 -5.30 2.96
C HIS A 73 -4.23 -5.79 2.18
N ASP A 74 -3.05 -5.22 2.41
CA ASP A 74 -1.83 -5.54 1.63
C ASP A 74 -1.01 -6.71 2.18
N GLY A 75 -1.40 -7.31 3.30
CA GLY A 75 -0.86 -8.60 3.78
C GLY A 75 -0.59 -8.58 5.28
N ASP A 76 -0.17 -9.72 5.83
CA ASP A 76 0.25 -9.91 7.22
C ASP A 76 -0.85 -9.68 8.27
N LEU A 77 -1.65 -10.72 8.49
CA LEU A 77 -2.67 -10.86 9.54
C LEU A 77 -2.08 -11.10 10.94
N LYS A 78 -0.74 -11.24 11.06
CA LYS A 78 -0.02 -11.40 12.32
C LYS A 78 1.42 -10.92 12.21
N ALA A 79 2.05 -10.73 13.37
CA ALA A 79 3.51 -10.58 13.45
C ALA A 79 4.25 -11.82 12.97
N GLY A 80 5.46 -11.69 12.43
CA GLY A 80 6.25 -12.82 11.91
C GLY A 80 6.56 -13.93 12.92
N ASN A 81 6.46 -13.67 14.24
CA ASN A 81 6.58 -14.69 15.28
C ASN A 81 5.34 -14.75 16.18
N GLY A 82 4.95 -15.97 16.54
CA GLY A 82 3.95 -16.21 17.56
C GLY A 82 4.37 -15.70 18.93
N THR A 83 3.44 -15.07 19.65
CA THR A 83 3.68 -14.49 20.97
C THR A 83 3.20 -15.45 22.06
N PRO A 84 4.10 -16.02 22.90
CA PRO A 84 3.70 -16.89 23.99
C PRO A 84 2.77 -16.19 24.99
N GLY A 85 1.65 -16.82 25.32
CA GLY A 85 0.68 -16.29 26.27
C GLY A 85 -0.26 -15.21 25.71
N SER A 86 -0.20 -14.94 24.40
CA SER A 86 -1.17 -14.09 23.70
C SER A 86 -2.60 -14.55 23.95
N ILE A 87 -3.53 -13.59 24.12
CA ILE A 87 -4.96 -13.88 24.25
C ILE A 87 -5.69 -13.87 22.90
N THR A 88 -5.01 -13.45 21.84
CA THR A 88 -5.48 -13.50 20.45
C THR A 88 -4.62 -14.45 19.60
N PRO A 89 -5.13 -14.95 18.46
CA PRO A 89 -4.36 -15.80 17.56
C PRO A 89 -3.10 -15.08 17.03
N THR A 90 -1.91 -15.62 17.35
CA THR A 90 -0.63 -15.11 16.84
C THR A 90 0.21 -16.19 16.14
N THR A 91 -0.31 -17.40 16.01
CA THR A 91 0.33 -18.53 15.30
C THR A 91 -0.50 -18.91 14.09
N CYS A 92 0.06 -19.65 13.14
CA CYS A 92 -0.62 -20.01 11.88
C CYS A 92 -1.68 -21.11 11.98
N THR A 93 -2.28 -21.28 13.17
CA THR A 93 -3.47 -22.11 13.36
C THR A 93 -4.67 -21.50 12.63
N ASP A 94 -5.67 -22.31 12.29
CA ASP A 94 -6.91 -21.87 11.61
C ASP A 94 -7.64 -20.70 12.29
N ALA A 95 -7.42 -20.50 13.60
CA ALA A 95 -7.96 -19.38 14.35
C ALA A 95 -7.46 -18.01 13.83
N LEU A 96 -6.25 -17.93 13.26
CA LEU A 96 -5.70 -16.73 12.62
C LEU A 96 -6.58 -16.30 11.44
N TYR A 97 -6.79 -17.20 10.49
CA TYR A 97 -7.59 -16.92 9.29
C TYR A 97 -9.06 -16.68 9.62
N THR A 98 -9.59 -17.36 10.65
CA THR A 98 -10.94 -17.09 11.16
C THR A 98 -11.06 -15.67 11.71
N GLN A 99 -10.05 -15.19 12.46
CA GLN A 99 -10.01 -13.82 12.96
C GLN A 99 -9.90 -12.81 11.81
N GLY A 100 -8.98 -13.02 10.86
CA GLY A 100 -8.81 -12.19 9.67
C GLY A 100 -10.10 -12.10 8.84
N LEU A 101 -10.77 -13.22 8.60
CA LEU A 101 -12.08 -13.25 7.91
C LEU A 101 -13.13 -12.44 8.67
N GLY A 102 -13.11 -12.50 10.00
CA GLY A 102 -13.97 -11.69 10.87
C GLY A 102 -13.75 -10.19 10.70
N TYR A 103 -12.48 -9.75 10.62
CA TYR A 103 -12.15 -8.36 10.33
C TYR A 103 -12.64 -7.95 8.95
N PHE A 104 -12.33 -8.72 7.90
CA PHE A 104 -12.75 -8.39 6.54
C PHE A 104 -14.27 -8.31 6.38
N ASN A 105 -15.02 -9.22 7.00
CA ASN A 105 -16.49 -9.21 6.96
C ASN A 105 -17.15 -8.16 7.87
N SER A 106 -16.36 -7.43 8.67
CA SER A 106 -16.84 -6.30 9.47
C SER A 106 -16.76 -4.95 8.74
N LEU A 107 -16.09 -4.90 7.58
CA LEU A 107 -16.08 -3.75 6.69
C LEU A 107 -17.42 -3.62 5.97
N ASP A 108 -17.97 -2.41 5.96
CA ASP A 108 -19.27 -2.14 5.34
C ASP A 108 -19.22 -2.23 3.82
N GLU A 109 -18.06 -1.93 3.23
CA GLU A 109 -17.82 -1.97 1.79
C GLU A 109 -17.00 -3.21 1.40
N ALA A 110 -16.76 -3.41 0.10
CA ALA A 110 -15.91 -4.50 -0.38
C ALA A 110 -14.51 -4.47 0.27
N ALA A 111 -14.00 -5.65 0.63
CA ALA A 111 -12.67 -5.85 1.17
C ALA A 111 -11.86 -6.79 0.29
N MET A 112 -10.78 -6.29 -0.29
CA MET A 112 -9.78 -7.07 -1.02
C MET A 112 -8.61 -7.38 -0.08
N VAL A 113 -7.94 -8.50 -0.31
CA VAL A 113 -6.77 -8.91 0.46
C VAL A 113 -5.77 -9.59 -0.48
N THR A 114 -4.49 -9.44 -0.20
CA THR A 114 -3.41 -10.29 -0.73
C THR A 114 -2.70 -10.98 0.45
N PRO A 115 -2.16 -12.20 0.27
CA PRO A 115 -1.39 -12.86 1.32
C PRO A 115 -0.10 -12.09 1.66
N GLY A 116 0.30 -12.15 2.93
CA GLY A 116 1.61 -11.72 3.41
C GLY A 116 2.46 -12.87 3.95
N ASP A 117 3.76 -12.64 4.11
CA ASP A 117 4.72 -13.69 4.42
C ASP A 117 4.49 -14.24 5.85
N ASN A 118 4.01 -13.38 6.76
CA ASN A 118 3.66 -13.76 8.12
C ASN A 118 2.45 -14.71 8.22
N ASP A 119 1.64 -14.77 7.17
CA ASP A 119 0.39 -15.53 7.11
C ASP A 119 0.56 -16.94 6.56
N TRP A 120 1.65 -17.20 5.81
CA TRP A 120 1.88 -18.53 5.27
C TRP A 120 3.34 -18.94 5.11
N THR A 121 4.26 -18.10 4.62
CA THR A 121 5.68 -18.52 4.46
C THR A 121 6.34 -18.72 5.81
N ASP A 122 6.22 -17.75 6.72
CA ASP A 122 6.80 -17.75 8.07
C ASP A 122 6.16 -18.79 8.99
N CYS A 123 5.09 -19.46 8.55
CA CYS A 123 4.40 -20.45 9.36
C CYS A 123 5.26 -21.69 9.64
N ASP A 124 6.32 -21.89 8.86
CA ASP A 124 7.39 -22.87 9.07
C ASP A 124 8.22 -22.61 10.34
N ARG A 125 8.19 -21.38 10.88
CA ARG A 125 8.90 -21.02 12.10
C ARG A 125 8.37 -21.82 13.29
N PRO A 126 9.26 -22.35 14.16
CA PRO A 126 8.84 -23.07 15.36
C PRO A 126 7.92 -22.24 16.29
N SER A 127 8.11 -20.92 16.34
CA SER A 127 7.27 -19.97 17.11
C SER A 127 5.83 -19.89 16.58
N ASN A 128 5.63 -20.18 15.29
CA ASN A 128 4.33 -20.18 14.62
C ASN A 128 3.66 -21.56 14.62
N GLY A 129 4.31 -22.59 15.14
CA GLY A 129 3.85 -23.97 15.19
C GLY A 129 4.54 -24.92 14.20
N GLY A 130 5.46 -24.42 13.36
CA GLY A 130 6.19 -25.23 12.38
C GLY A 130 5.29 -25.86 11.33
N PHE A 131 4.27 -25.12 10.87
CA PHE A 131 3.35 -25.56 9.84
C PHE A 131 4.04 -25.67 8.48
N ASN A 132 3.46 -26.43 7.56
CA ASN A 132 3.90 -26.42 6.17
C ASN A 132 3.36 -25.16 5.47
N SER A 133 4.25 -24.35 4.91
CA SER A 133 3.88 -23.05 4.31
C SER A 133 2.92 -23.19 3.13
N LEU A 134 3.14 -24.15 2.22
CA LEU A 134 2.23 -24.40 1.09
C LEU A 134 0.84 -24.84 1.55
N GLU A 135 0.76 -25.64 2.61
CA GLU A 135 -0.53 -26.05 3.19
C GLU A 135 -1.25 -24.86 3.83
N ARG A 136 -0.53 -23.94 4.47
CA ARG A 136 -1.09 -22.68 4.99
C ARG A 136 -1.57 -21.75 3.87
N LEU A 137 -0.83 -21.64 2.76
CA LEU A 137 -1.28 -20.89 1.58
C LEU A 137 -2.54 -21.53 0.95
N ASP A 138 -2.60 -22.86 0.88
CA ASP A 138 -3.80 -23.57 0.39
C ASP A 138 -5.00 -23.37 1.33
N HIS A 139 -4.78 -23.31 2.65
CA HIS A 139 -5.82 -22.96 3.60
C HIS A 139 -6.31 -21.52 3.39
N GLU A 140 -5.40 -20.57 3.23
CA GLU A 140 -5.74 -19.16 2.97
C GLU A 140 -6.55 -18.99 1.67
N ARG A 141 -6.14 -19.68 0.59
CA ARG A 141 -6.89 -19.77 -0.68
C ARG A 141 -8.32 -20.25 -0.47
N GLN A 142 -8.54 -21.21 0.43
CA GLN A 142 -9.89 -21.71 0.74
C GLN A 142 -10.71 -20.70 1.53
N VAL A 143 -10.10 -20.04 2.53
CA VAL A 143 -10.82 -19.13 3.44
C VAL A 143 -11.18 -17.81 2.77
N PHE A 144 -10.23 -17.16 2.10
CA PHE A 144 -10.44 -15.82 1.53
C PHE A 144 -10.77 -15.83 0.04
N PHE A 145 -10.34 -16.87 -0.68
CA PHE A 145 -10.33 -16.85 -2.14
C PHE A 145 -11.21 -17.94 -2.80
N GLY A 146 -12.09 -18.59 -2.04
CA GLY A 146 -12.97 -19.67 -2.52
C GLY A 146 -14.04 -19.26 -3.54
N THR A 147 -14.26 -17.97 -3.77
CA THR A 147 -15.21 -17.45 -4.78
C THR A 147 -14.59 -16.32 -5.59
N PRO A 148 -15.12 -15.93 -6.76
CA PRO A 148 -14.61 -14.79 -7.53
C PRO A 148 -15.10 -13.43 -6.98
N PHE A 149 -15.62 -13.38 -5.75
CA PHE A 149 -16.07 -12.15 -5.10
C PHE A 149 -15.09 -11.75 -4.00
N SER A 150 -14.96 -10.44 -3.78
CA SER A 150 -14.23 -9.91 -2.63
C SER A 150 -14.92 -10.28 -1.31
N LEU A 151 -14.25 -10.01 -0.19
CA LEU A 151 -14.85 -10.06 1.14
C LEU A 151 -15.62 -8.75 1.43
N GLY A 152 -16.04 -8.56 2.68
CA GLY A 152 -16.82 -7.40 3.11
C GLY A 152 -18.32 -7.60 2.92
N ARG A 153 -19.11 -6.61 3.35
CA ARG A 153 -20.59 -6.70 3.32
C ARG A 153 -21.19 -6.42 1.95
N GLU A 154 -20.50 -5.67 1.11
CA GLU A 154 -20.90 -5.35 -0.26
C GLU A 154 -19.88 -5.89 -1.28
N PRO A 155 -19.79 -7.21 -1.46
CA PRO A 155 -18.70 -7.82 -2.22
C PRO A 155 -18.82 -7.54 -3.72
N ILE A 156 -17.68 -7.22 -4.36
CA ILE A 156 -17.62 -7.01 -5.80
C ILE A 156 -16.98 -8.21 -6.50
N ARG A 157 -17.39 -8.46 -7.74
CA ARG A 157 -16.81 -9.54 -8.55
C ARG A 157 -15.42 -9.13 -9.07
N GLN A 158 -14.46 -10.02 -8.90
CA GLN A 158 -13.08 -9.89 -9.36
C GLN A 158 -12.78 -10.90 -10.48
N GLN A 159 -11.84 -10.54 -11.34
CA GLN A 159 -11.18 -11.50 -12.22
C GLN A 159 -10.14 -12.28 -11.42
N VAL A 160 -9.97 -13.55 -11.76
CA VAL A 160 -9.15 -14.52 -11.03
C VAL A 160 -8.08 -15.05 -11.96
N GLN A 161 -6.86 -15.22 -11.47
CA GLN A 161 -5.84 -15.97 -12.19
C GLN A 161 -6.11 -17.49 -12.11
N THR A 162 -6.92 -18.00 -13.04
CA THR A 162 -7.38 -19.41 -13.03
C THR A 162 -6.43 -20.39 -13.72
N THR A 163 -5.33 -19.92 -14.31
CA THR A 163 -4.30 -20.81 -14.86
C THR A 163 -3.61 -21.52 -13.70
N PRO A 164 -3.51 -22.87 -13.70
CA PRO A 164 -2.91 -23.61 -12.59
C PRO A 164 -1.37 -23.57 -12.65
N SER A 165 -0.80 -22.38 -12.43
CA SER A 165 0.64 -22.11 -12.51
C SER A 165 1.33 -21.93 -11.16
N CYS A 166 0.58 -21.79 -10.06
CA CYS A 166 1.13 -21.77 -8.70
C CYS A 166 1.24 -23.20 -8.14
N LEU A 167 1.91 -23.38 -7.01
CA LEU A 167 1.95 -24.65 -6.28
C LEU A 167 1.06 -24.60 -5.04
N GLY A 168 0.42 -25.74 -4.77
CA GLY A 168 -0.16 -26.10 -3.48
C GLY A 168 0.49 -27.40 -2.99
N VAL A 169 0.05 -27.90 -1.84
CA VAL A 169 0.62 -29.10 -1.19
C VAL A 169 0.53 -30.35 -2.09
N ASP A 170 -0.51 -30.44 -2.92
CA ASP A 170 -0.79 -31.56 -3.83
C ASP A 170 -0.29 -31.34 -5.27
N GLY A 171 0.47 -30.26 -5.54
CA GLY A 171 1.04 -29.95 -6.84
C GLY A 171 0.47 -28.67 -7.48
N PRO A 172 0.49 -28.54 -8.83
CA PRO A 172 0.04 -27.33 -9.51
C PRO A 172 -1.41 -26.97 -9.21
N THR A 173 -1.64 -25.70 -8.88
CA THR A 173 -2.94 -25.12 -8.53
C THR A 173 -3.10 -23.72 -9.10
N GLN A 174 -4.33 -23.22 -9.10
CA GLN A 174 -4.66 -21.87 -9.52
C GLN A 174 -4.11 -20.84 -8.53
N CYS A 175 -3.60 -19.72 -9.03
CA CYS A 175 -3.16 -18.58 -8.21
C CYS A 175 -4.38 -17.71 -7.83
N VAL A 176 -5.35 -18.29 -7.13
CA VAL A 176 -6.65 -17.63 -6.88
C VAL A 176 -6.53 -16.36 -6.04
N GLU A 177 -5.47 -16.22 -5.25
CA GLU A 177 -5.13 -15.04 -4.48
C GLU A 177 -4.81 -13.81 -5.36
N ASN A 178 -4.43 -14.02 -6.61
CA ASN A 178 -4.21 -12.95 -7.58
C ASN A 178 -5.55 -12.53 -8.20
N ARG A 179 -6.00 -11.32 -7.82
CA ARG A 179 -7.30 -10.75 -8.18
C ARG A 179 -7.14 -9.46 -8.97
N ARG A 180 -8.02 -9.21 -9.93
CA ARG A 180 -8.06 -7.97 -10.73
C ARG A 180 -9.46 -7.44 -10.87
N TRP A 181 -9.64 -6.14 -10.72
CA TRP A 181 -10.91 -5.47 -10.95
C TRP A 181 -10.67 -4.09 -11.56
N SER A 182 -11.73 -3.47 -12.06
CA SER A 182 -11.68 -2.12 -12.60
C SER A 182 -12.85 -1.32 -12.06
N LEU A 183 -12.60 -0.07 -11.75
CA LEU A 183 -13.61 0.88 -11.28
C LEU A 183 -13.34 2.23 -11.91
N ARG A 184 -14.38 2.82 -12.53
CA ARG A 184 -14.36 4.20 -13.07
C ARG A 184 -13.11 4.50 -13.93
N GLY A 185 -12.68 3.53 -14.74
CA GLY A 185 -11.52 3.68 -15.64
C GLY A 185 -10.15 3.46 -15.01
N VAL A 186 -10.07 3.04 -13.74
CA VAL A 186 -8.82 2.60 -13.08
C VAL A 186 -8.82 1.08 -12.95
N THR A 187 -7.67 0.45 -13.19
CA THR A 187 -7.48 -1.00 -12.98
C THR A 187 -6.68 -1.25 -11.71
N TYR A 188 -7.13 -2.23 -10.93
CA TYR A 188 -6.53 -2.63 -9.67
C TYR A 188 -6.20 -4.12 -9.71
N ALA A 189 -5.10 -4.54 -9.10
CA ALA A 189 -4.81 -5.95 -8.94
C ALA A 189 -4.00 -6.26 -7.66
N THR A 190 -4.33 -7.37 -7.02
CA THR A 190 -3.46 -8.01 -6.01
C THR A 190 -2.43 -8.89 -6.72
N VAL A 191 -1.25 -8.98 -6.13
CA VAL A 191 -0.14 -9.84 -6.56
C VAL A 191 0.54 -10.44 -5.33
N ASN A 192 0.66 -11.77 -5.30
CA ASN A 192 1.19 -12.53 -4.18
C ASN A 192 2.73 -12.44 -4.08
N ILE A 193 3.29 -11.24 -3.86
CA ILE A 193 4.74 -11.03 -3.65
C ILE A 193 5.04 -10.97 -2.15
N GLN A 194 5.96 -11.81 -1.69
CA GLN A 194 6.19 -12.08 -0.27
C GLN A 194 7.51 -11.49 0.24
N GLY A 195 7.55 -11.12 1.52
CA GLY A 195 8.77 -10.81 2.25
C GLY A 195 9.78 -11.98 2.27
N SER A 196 10.84 -11.84 3.07
CA SER A 196 11.85 -12.89 3.25
C SER A 196 12.45 -13.40 1.92
N CYS A 197 12.97 -12.45 1.13
CA CYS A 197 13.56 -12.70 -0.19
C CYS A 197 12.60 -13.37 -1.18
N ASN A 198 11.31 -13.05 -1.10
CA ASN A 198 10.26 -13.68 -1.91
C ASN A 198 10.18 -15.19 -1.66
N ASN A 199 10.27 -15.63 -0.40
CA ASN A 199 10.32 -17.02 0.06
C ASN A 199 11.61 -17.80 -0.33
N LEU A 200 12.71 -17.09 -0.61
CA LEU A 200 14.03 -17.70 -0.88
C LEU A 200 15.00 -17.63 0.30
N CYS A 201 14.65 -16.97 1.38
CA CYS A 201 15.46 -16.93 2.59
C CYS A 201 14.60 -17.14 3.86
N ASP A 202 15.24 -17.05 5.03
CA ASP A 202 14.70 -17.37 6.35
C ASP A 202 14.69 -18.87 6.72
N THR A 203 13.56 -19.43 7.20
CA THR A 203 13.54 -20.69 7.99
C THR A 203 13.57 -21.95 7.13
N ALA A 204 12.63 -22.11 6.20
CA ALA A 204 12.53 -23.23 5.27
C ALA A 204 12.16 -22.73 3.86
N PRO A 205 13.06 -22.00 3.18
CA PRO A 205 12.78 -21.44 1.85
C PRO A 205 12.39 -22.53 0.85
N ASP A 206 11.47 -22.20 -0.06
CA ASP A 206 10.96 -23.12 -1.08
C ASP A 206 11.21 -22.56 -2.50
N PRO A 207 12.36 -22.91 -3.12
CA PRO A 207 12.69 -22.44 -4.47
C PRO A 207 11.72 -22.93 -5.56
N ALA A 208 11.01 -24.05 -5.34
CA ALA A 208 10.08 -24.59 -6.32
C ALA A 208 8.75 -23.81 -6.29
N GLU A 209 8.25 -23.52 -5.09
CA GLU A 209 7.13 -22.60 -4.87
C GLU A 209 7.46 -21.23 -5.47
N TYR A 210 8.57 -20.62 -5.05
CA TYR A 210 9.00 -19.30 -5.53
C TYR A 210 9.03 -19.25 -7.06
N ALA A 211 9.68 -20.21 -7.71
CA ALA A 211 9.83 -20.20 -9.16
C ALA A 211 8.47 -20.26 -9.88
N ALA A 212 7.53 -21.05 -9.35
CA ALA A 212 6.19 -21.19 -9.92
C ALA A 212 5.35 -19.92 -9.69
N ARG A 213 5.29 -19.43 -8.45
CA ARG A 213 4.51 -18.24 -8.09
C ARG A 213 5.07 -16.98 -8.75
N ASN A 214 6.37 -16.74 -8.70
CA ASN A 214 6.98 -15.55 -9.31
C ASN A 214 6.74 -15.50 -10.84
N ALA A 215 6.84 -16.64 -11.53
CA ALA A 215 6.50 -16.71 -12.95
C ALA A 215 5.01 -16.43 -13.20
N ALA A 216 4.12 -16.93 -12.33
CA ALA A 216 2.69 -16.67 -12.41
C ALA A 216 2.35 -15.20 -12.14
N ASP A 217 2.98 -14.57 -11.14
CA ASP A 217 2.80 -13.18 -10.75
C ASP A 217 3.27 -12.22 -11.85
N ILE A 218 4.44 -12.49 -12.45
CA ILE A 218 4.93 -11.73 -13.61
C ILE A 218 3.93 -11.81 -14.77
N ALA A 219 3.43 -13.02 -15.09
CA ALA A 219 2.43 -13.19 -16.13
C ALA A 219 1.12 -12.47 -15.78
N TRP A 220 0.72 -12.46 -14.51
CA TRP A 220 -0.46 -11.76 -14.03
C TRP A 220 -0.35 -10.24 -14.15
N VAL A 221 0.80 -9.68 -13.79
CA VAL A 221 1.10 -8.24 -13.93
C VAL A 221 1.06 -7.85 -15.40
N GLN A 222 1.76 -8.57 -16.28
CA GLN A 222 1.73 -8.32 -17.73
C GLN A 222 0.31 -8.37 -18.30
N GLN A 223 -0.48 -9.38 -17.90
CA GLN A 223 -1.89 -9.50 -18.31
C GLN A 223 -2.75 -8.35 -17.75
N THR A 224 -2.44 -7.86 -16.56
CA THR A 224 -3.14 -6.73 -15.93
C THR A 224 -2.90 -5.44 -16.70
N PHE A 225 -1.66 -5.16 -17.08
CA PHE A 225 -1.35 -4.02 -17.94
C PHE A 225 -1.92 -4.17 -19.35
N ALA A 226 -1.90 -5.37 -19.93
CA ALA A 226 -2.56 -5.63 -21.21
C ALA A 226 -4.07 -5.38 -21.15
N ALA A 227 -4.74 -5.85 -20.09
CA ALA A 227 -6.16 -5.59 -19.86
C ALA A 227 -6.45 -4.10 -19.60
N ALA A 228 -5.59 -3.40 -18.86
CA ALA A 228 -5.67 -1.97 -18.63
C ALA A 228 -5.56 -1.17 -19.94
N LYS A 229 -4.59 -1.51 -20.80
CA LYS A 229 -4.43 -0.92 -22.14
C LYS A 229 -5.65 -1.19 -23.02
N ALA A 230 -6.13 -2.43 -23.06
CA ALA A 230 -7.29 -2.83 -23.87
C ALA A 230 -8.60 -2.15 -23.44
N SER A 231 -8.77 -1.90 -22.13
CA SER A 231 -9.94 -1.21 -21.57
C SER A 231 -9.81 0.32 -21.59
N GLY A 232 -8.66 0.86 -22.01
CA GLY A 232 -8.40 2.30 -21.99
C GLY A 232 -8.23 2.87 -20.58
N SER A 233 -7.84 2.04 -19.59
CA SER A 233 -7.66 2.48 -18.21
C SER A 233 -6.70 3.67 -18.11
N VAL A 234 -7.03 4.63 -17.24
CA VAL A 234 -6.25 5.85 -17.02
C VAL A 234 -5.14 5.67 -16.01
N ALA A 235 -5.20 4.62 -15.17
CA ALA A 235 -4.16 4.27 -14.22
C ALA A 235 -4.23 2.78 -13.82
N VAL A 236 -3.15 2.29 -13.22
CA VAL A 236 -3.05 0.96 -12.60
C VAL A 236 -2.58 1.08 -11.15
N MET A 237 -3.20 0.35 -10.23
CA MET A 237 -2.71 0.15 -8.87
C MET A 237 -2.49 -1.35 -8.63
N LEU A 238 -1.26 -1.71 -8.28
CA LEU A 238 -0.88 -3.05 -7.84
C LEU A 238 -0.74 -3.06 -6.32
N ILE A 239 -1.15 -4.15 -5.69
CA ILE A 239 -1.07 -4.35 -4.25
C ILE A 239 -0.39 -5.70 -3.98
N GLY A 240 0.70 -5.69 -3.23
CA GLY A 240 1.41 -6.89 -2.76
C GLY A 240 2.02 -6.61 -1.40
N GLN A 241 2.46 -7.62 -0.66
CA GLN A 241 2.90 -7.42 0.72
C GLN A 241 4.33 -6.86 0.81
N ALA A 242 5.28 -7.50 0.13
CA ALA A 242 6.70 -7.24 0.34
C ALA A 242 7.14 -5.79 0.01
N ASP A 243 8.14 -5.27 0.73
CA ASP A 243 9.03 -4.25 0.16
C ASP A 243 10.16 -4.94 -0.61
N PRO A 244 10.10 -5.00 -1.95
CA PRO A 244 11.16 -5.64 -2.73
C PRO A 244 12.46 -4.83 -2.71
N GLY A 245 12.45 -3.59 -2.21
CA GLY A 245 13.52 -2.63 -2.42
C GLY A 245 13.52 -2.08 -3.84
N PHE A 246 13.88 -0.81 -3.99
CA PHE A 246 13.90 -0.13 -5.30
C PHE A 246 15.22 0.59 -5.59
N ASP A 247 15.98 0.90 -4.54
CA ASP A 247 17.25 1.61 -4.60
C ASP A 247 18.09 1.29 -3.35
N ALA A 248 19.08 2.14 -3.05
CA ALA A 248 19.97 1.99 -1.91
C ALA A 248 19.64 2.96 -0.75
N ALA A 249 18.45 3.57 -0.74
CA ALA A 249 18.12 4.65 0.19
C ALA A 249 17.69 4.15 1.59
N ASP A 250 17.20 2.92 1.71
CA ASP A 250 16.71 2.37 2.99
C ASP A 250 17.27 0.96 3.28
N ALA A 251 18.56 0.91 3.59
CA ALA A 251 19.26 -0.33 3.95
C ALA A 251 18.82 -0.95 5.29
N THR A 252 17.87 -0.33 5.99
CA THR A 252 17.42 -0.79 7.31
C THR A 252 16.13 -1.60 7.27
N ARG A 253 15.32 -1.41 6.22
CA ARG A 253 13.98 -2.00 6.14
C ARG A 253 13.70 -2.73 4.84
N ALA A 254 14.49 -2.49 3.79
CA ALA A 254 14.29 -3.09 2.47
C ALA A 254 15.60 -3.66 1.91
N PRO A 255 15.54 -4.61 0.95
CA PRO A 255 16.71 -5.07 0.23
C PRO A 255 17.46 -3.92 -0.46
N VAL A 256 18.78 -3.90 -0.32
CA VAL A 256 19.62 -2.84 -0.92
C VAL A 256 19.90 -3.16 -2.37
N ARG A 257 19.45 -2.31 -3.30
CA ARG A 257 19.56 -2.59 -4.74
C ARG A 257 20.35 -1.54 -5.49
N ASN A 258 21.02 -1.99 -6.55
CA ASN A 258 21.48 -1.09 -7.60
C ASN A 258 20.25 -0.61 -8.40
N PRO A 259 19.90 0.68 -8.38
CA PRO A 259 18.63 1.13 -8.94
C PRO A 259 18.57 1.10 -10.47
N ARG A 260 19.72 0.95 -11.16
CA ARG A 260 19.75 0.81 -12.63
C ARG A 260 19.59 -0.63 -13.07
N THR A 261 20.30 -1.54 -12.40
CA THR A 261 20.24 -2.97 -12.75
C THR A 261 19.14 -3.70 -12.01
N LEU A 262 18.59 -3.13 -10.94
CA LEU A 262 17.66 -3.76 -9.99
C LEU A 262 18.23 -4.97 -9.26
N ALA A 263 19.54 -5.21 -9.36
CA ALA A 263 20.20 -6.30 -8.66
C ALA A 263 20.31 -5.95 -7.17
N GLU A 264 19.93 -6.87 -6.31
CA GLU A 264 20.19 -6.83 -4.87
C GLU A 264 21.69 -6.95 -4.58
N THR A 265 22.13 -6.28 -3.50
CA THR A 265 23.55 -6.05 -3.20
C THR A 265 23.89 -6.20 -1.72
N ASP A 266 22.96 -6.67 -0.90
CA ASP A 266 23.17 -6.93 0.53
C ASP A 266 23.67 -8.37 0.83
N GLY A 267 23.68 -9.25 -0.17
CA GLY A 267 24.23 -10.60 -0.10
C GLY A 267 23.18 -11.70 0.15
N GLN A 268 21.89 -11.36 0.20
CA GLN A 268 20.80 -12.34 0.25
C GLN A 268 20.43 -12.87 -1.15
N PRO A 269 19.66 -13.97 -1.24
CA PRO A 269 19.08 -14.43 -2.50
C PRO A 269 18.15 -13.37 -3.10
N ASP A 270 18.41 -12.96 -4.34
CA ASP A 270 17.57 -11.95 -5.01
C ASP A 270 16.29 -12.58 -5.62
N GLY A 271 15.23 -12.65 -4.81
CA GLY A 271 13.92 -13.15 -5.24
C GLY A 271 13.02 -12.13 -5.93
N PHE A 272 13.40 -10.85 -6.00
CA PHE A 272 12.54 -9.79 -6.55
C PHE A 272 13.00 -9.25 -7.89
N HIS A 273 14.22 -9.57 -8.33
CA HIS A 273 14.81 -9.01 -9.55
C HIS A 273 13.92 -9.16 -10.80
N ASP A 274 13.41 -10.37 -11.05
CA ASP A 274 12.62 -10.66 -12.24
C ASP A 274 11.26 -9.95 -12.20
N PHE A 275 10.62 -9.92 -11.03
CA PHE A 275 9.38 -9.19 -10.80
C PHE A 275 9.57 -7.68 -11.03
N LEU A 276 10.58 -7.08 -10.39
CA LEU A 276 10.88 -5.67 -10.56
C LEU A 276 11.25 -5.34 -12.01
N SER A 277 11.99 -6.19 -12.69
CA SER A 277 12.33 -6.00 -14.11
C SER A 277 11.07 -5.98 -14.99
N ALA A 278 10.17 -6.95 -14.80
CA ALA A 278 8.90 -7.00 -15.52
C ALA A 278 7.99 -5.79 -15.19
N LEU A 279 7.90 -5.41 -13.91
CA LEU A 279 7.14 -4.24 -13.48
C LEU A 279 7.69 -2.96 -14.10
N ARG A 280 9.02 -2.79 -14.13
CA ARG A 280 9.67 -1.62 -14.75
C ARG A 280 9.29 -1.50 -16.21
N ASP A 281 9.35 -2.60 -16.95
CA ASP A 281 9.03 -2.63 -18.38
C ASP A 281 7.56 -2.25 -18.63
N GLU A 282 6.63 -2.75 -17.80
CA GLU A 282 5.22 -2.38 -17.91
C GLU A 282 4.94 -0.93 -17.52
N VAL A 283 5.60 -0.41 -16.47
CA VAL A 283 5.48 1.01 -16.07
C VAL A 283 5.94 1.94 -17.19
N ILE A 284 7.07 1.61 -17.83
CA ILE A 284 7.59 2.37 -18.97
C ILE A 284 6.61 2.31 -20.15
N ALA A 285 6.10 1.11 -20.47
CA ALA A 285 5.23 0.92 -21.62
C ALA A 285 3.80 1.44 -21.41
N PHE A 286 3.33 1.59 -20.17
CA PHE A 286 1.99 2.07 -19.86
C PHE A 286 1.85 3.59 -19.92
N GLU A 287 2.95 4.33 -19.66
CA GLU A 287 3.08 5.80 -19.76
C GLU A 287 2.09 6.63 -18.91
N LYS A 288 1.23 5.98 -18.14
CA LYS A 288 0.20 6.55 -17.27
C LYS A 288 0.50 6.25 -15.80
N PRO A 289 -0.20 6.87 -14.84
CA PRO A 289 0.02 6.63 -13.41
C PRO A 289 -0.04 5.14 -13.04
N VAL A 290 1.00 4.68 -12.36
CA VAL A 290 1.10 3.36 -11.74
C VAL A 290 1.40 3.52 -10.27
N VAL A 291 0.68 2.78 -9.42
CA VAL A 291 0.92 2.72 -7.98
C VAL A 291 1.27 1.29 -7.60
N TYR A 292 2.27 1.12 -6.74
CA TYR A 292 2.51 -0.12 -6.01
C TYR A 292 2.28 0.14 -4.52
N VAL A 293 1.25 -0.50 -3.97
CA VAL A 293 0.92 -0.47 -2.54
C VAL A 293 1.54 -1.70 -1.89
N HIS A 294 2.21 -1.50 -0.75
CA HIS A 294 2.78 -2.59 0.05
C HIS A 294 2.88 -2.25 1.55
N GLY A 295 3.27 -3.26 2.33
CA GLY A 295 3.50 -3.22 3.76
C GLY A 295 4.96 -3.58 4.09
N ASP A 296 5.16 -4.63 4.91
CA ASP A 296 6.42 -5.33 5.23
C ASP A 296 7.44 -4.51 6.04
N SER A 297 7.80 -3.32 5.54
CA SER A 297 8.73 -2.40 6.21
C SER A 297 8.09 -1.58 7.34
N HIS A 298 6.75 -1.62 7.46
CA HIS A 298 5.91 -0.95 8.46
C HIS A 298 6.09 0.59 8.57
N TYR A 299 6.69 1.23 7.59
CA TYR A 299 7.02 2.64 7.57
C TYR A 299 6.18 3.39 6.52
N PHE A 300 5.12 4.06 6.98
CA PHE A 300 4.29 4.86 6.09
C PHE A 300 5.12 5.85 5.26
N ARG A 301 5.10 5.66 3.94
CA ARG A 301 5.72 6.56 2.97
C ARG A 301 5.00 6.55 1.64
N VAL A 302 5.04 7.71 0.97
CA VAL A 302 4.56 7.88 -0.39
C VAL A 302 5.69 8.55 -1.17
N ASP A 303 6.31 7.81 -2.07
CA ASP A 303 7.45 8.30 -2.84
C ASP A 303 7.48 7.70 -4.26
N LYS A 304 8.53 8.04 -5.00
CA LYS A 304 8.74 7.55 -6.37
C LYS A 304 10.14 6.97 -6.42
N PRO A 305 10.37 5.71 -6.02
CA PRO A 305 11.72 5.18 -5.83
C PRO A 305 12.24 4.43 -7.06
N PHE A 306 11.40 4.20 -8.07
CA PHE A 306 11.77 3.44 -9.26
C PHE A 306 12.56 4.25 -10.30
N LEU A 307 13.69 3.72 -10.77
CA LEU A 307 14.47 4.28 -11.89
C LEU A 307 14.41 3.38 -13.13
N ASP A 308 14.61 4.00 -14.29
CA ASP A 308 14.96 3.25 -15.49
C ASP A 308 16.44 2.81 -15.50
N ALA A 309 16.82 2.00 -16.49
CA ALA A 309 18.18 1.50 -16.63
C ALA A 309 19.24 2.60 -16.88
N GLN A 310 18.83 3.79 -17.30
CA GLN A 310 19.70 4.96 -17.47
C GLN A 310 19.80 5.80 -16.19
N GLY A 311 19.02 5.47 -15.15
CA GLY A 311 18.97 6.19 -13.89
C GLY A 311 18.03 7.39 -13.89
N ARG A 312 17.10 7.47 -14.85
CA ARG A 312 16.04 8.50 -14.85
C ARG A 312 14.88 8.02 -13.98
N ARG A 313 14.26 8.95 -13.26
CA ARG A 313 13.09 8.69 -12.42
C ARG A 313 11.88 8.35 -13.28
N LEU A 314 11.20 7.25 -12.96
CA LEU A 314 9.89 6.95 -13.53
C LEU A 314 8.83 7.78 -12.78
N GLU A 315 8.59 9.01 -13.24
CA GLU A 315 7.69 9.95 -12.56
C GLU A 315 6.23 9.49 -12.53
N ASN A 316 5.84 8.59 -13.42
CA ASN A 316 4.51 7.98 -13.44
C ASN A 316 4.35 6.83 -12.43
N PHE A 317 5.42 6.35 -11.80
CA PHE A 317 5.36 5.35 -10.73
C PHE A 317 5.29 6.00 -9.35
N THR A 318 4.48 5.45 -8.46
CA THR A 318 4.40 5.85 -7.06
C THR A 318 4.40 4.61 -6.19
N ARG A 319 5.26 4.57 -5.18
CA ARG A 319 5.19 3.59 -4.11
C ARG A 319 4.36 4.18 -2.97
N VAL A 320 3.49 3.36 -2.41
CA VAL A 320 2.71 3.69 -1.21
C VAL A 320 2.93 2.55 -0.23
N GLU A 321 3.66 2.83 0.83
CA GLU A 321 3.73 1.92 1.95
C GLU A 321 2.63 2.28 2.95
N THR A 322 1.86 1.31 3.40
CA THR A 322 0.86 1.51 4.44
C THR A 322 1.53 1.67 5.82
N PHE A 323 0.71 1.82 6.86
CA PHE A 323 1.24 1.79 8.22
C PHE A 323 1.47 0.34 8.64
N GLY A 324 2.29 0.13 9.67
CA GLY A 324 2.44 -1.17 10.31
C GLY A 324 3.07 -1.02 11.70
N ASP A 325 3.46 -2.15 12.28
CA ASP A 325 4.01 -2.24 13.63
C ASP A 325 5.45 -1.69 13.74
N ASN A 326 5.64 -0.35 13.74
CA ASN A 326 6.97 0.28 13.63
C ASN A 326 7.41 1.12 14.83
N GLN A 327 6.49 1.76 15.53
CA GLN A 327 6.86 2.56 16.70
C GLN A 327 6.92 1.67 17.93
N GLY A 328 8.07 1.55 18.61
CA GLY A 328 8.23 0.71 19.80
C GLY A 328 7.50 1.20 21.07
N ASN A 329 6.36 1.89 20.95
CA ASN A 329 5.54 2.31 22.08
C ASN A 329 4.03 2.31 21.77
N GLY A 330 3.23 2.03 22.80
CA GLY A 330 1.77 2.13 22.76
C GLY A 330 1.13 1.06 21.87
N ASN A 331 0.39 1.51 20.85
CA ASN A 331 -0.35 0.66 19.91
C ASN A 331 0.35 0.57 18.53
N ASN A 332 1.58 1.08 18.39
CA ASN A 332 2.43 0.95 17.20
C ASN A 332 1.70 1.21 15.87
N ASP A 333 1.25 2.45 15.64
CA ASP A 333 0.71 2.96 14.37
C ASP A 333 -0.44 2.16 13.69
N VAL A 334 -1.43 1.66 14.44
CA VAL A 334 -2.67 1.11 13.85
C VAL A 334 -3.53 2.21 13.18
N HIS A 335 -3.17 2.52 11.95
CA HIS A 335 -3.69 3.58 11.10
C HIS A 335 -3.84 3.08 9.66
N TRP A 336 -4.43 3.88 8.79
CA TRP A 336 -4.68 3.49 7.40
C TRP A 336 -4.41 4.66 6.44
N VAL A 337 -4.30 4.34 5.15
CA VAL A 337 -4.06 5.32 4.09
C VAL A 337 -5.33 5.48 3.25
N LYS A 338 -5.84 6.70 3.17
CA LYS A 338 -6.93 7.05 2.26
C LYS A 338 -6.33 7.39 0.90
N ALA A 339 -6.62 6.59 -0.11
CA ALA A 339 -6.31 6.92 -1.48
C ALA A 339 -7.52 7.58 -2.14
N LEU A 340 -7.38 8.86 -2.45
CA LEU A 340 -8.35 9.68 -3.15
C LEU A 340 -8.14 9.51 -4.66
N VAL A 341 -9.20 9.19 -5.40
CA VAL A 341 -9.11 8.84 -6.82
C VAL A 341 -9.97 9.78 -7.66
N ASP A 342 -9.34 10.37 -8.67
CA ASP A 342 -9.99 11.17 -9.71
C ASP A 342 -9.44 10.78 -11.09
N PRO A 343 -10.14 9.90 -11.82
CA PRO A 343 -9.76 9.46 -13.17
C PRO A 343 -9.62 10.59 -14.21
N GLN A 344 -10.18 11.77 -13.93
CA GLN A 344 -10.10 12.93 -14.82
C GLN A 344 -8.91 13.84 -14.49
N SER A 345 -8.31 13.67 -13.31
CA SER A 345 -7.13 14.43 -12.91
C SER A 345 -5.85 13.91 -13.58
N ARG A 346 -4.84 14.79 -13.66
CA ARG A 346 -3.53 14.44 -14.24
C ARG A 346 -2.84 13.29 -13.50
N ASP A 347 -2.91 13.31 -12.17
CA ASP A 347 -2.13 12.41 -11.32
C ASP A 347 -2.94 11.16 -10.91
N VAL A 348 -4.26 11.18 -11.11
CA VAL A 348 -5.27 10.15 -10.78
C VAL A 348 -5.41 9.86 -9.29
N PHE A 349 -4.31 9.75 -8.55
CA PHE A 349 -4.28 9.39 -7.15
C PHE A 349 -3.70 10.51 -6.28
N ALA A 350 -4.27 10.68 -5.10
CA ALA A 350 -3.64 11.38 -3.98
C ALA A 350 -3.78 10.53 -2.71
N PHE A 351 -2.80 10.60 -1.82
CA PHE A 351 -2.74 9.75 -0.63
C PHE A 351 -2.74 10.60 0.63
N GLN A 352 -3.55 10.19 1.61
CA GLN A 352 -3.66 10.86 2.89
C GLN A 352 -3.59 9.85 4.03
N ALA A 353 -2.58 9.99 4.89
CA ALA A 353 -2.53 9.32 6.18
C ALA A 353 -3.78 9.61 7.02
N GLN A 354 -4.44 8.56 7.52
CA GLN A 354 -5.59 8.65 8.41
C GLN A 354 -5.17 8.17 9.81
N ILE A 355 -4.90 9.12 10.69
CA ILE A 355 -4.54 8.83 12.08
C ILE A 355 -5.82 8.62 12.89
N VAL A 356 -6.19 7.35 13.07
CA VAL A 356 -7.35 6.89 13.83
C VAL A 356 -7.32 7.47 15.25
N PRO A 357 -8.22 8.40 15.62
CA PRO A 357 -8.12 9.14 16.86
C PRO A 357 -8.12 8.27 18.11
N THR A 358 -8.88 7.18 18.12
CA THR A 358 -9.01 6.24 19.24
C THR A 358 -7.81 5.29 19.39
N ASN A 359 -6.95 5.20 18.39
CA ASN A 359 -5.72 4.40 18.43
C ASN A 359 -4.47 5.20 18.80
N ARG A 360 -4.58 6.52 18.98
CA ARG A 360 -3.43 7.39 19.27
C ARG A 360 -2.85 7.07 20.64
N THR A 361 -1.55 6.81 20.68
CA THR A 361 -0.78 6.85 21.93
C THR A 361 -0.80 8.28 22.48
N ALA A 362 -1.14 8.45 23.76
CA ALA A 362 -1.15 9.75 24.39
C ALA A 362 0.28 10.34 24.38
N VAL A 363 0.46 11.49 23.72
CA VAL A 363 1.72 12.25 23.80
C VAL A 363 1.73 12.97 25.15
N PRO A 364 2.72 12.73 26.03
CA PRO A 364 2.84 13.49 27.28
C PRO A 364 2.86 14.99 26.98
N ALA A 365 2.18 15.79 27.80
CA ALA A 365 2.28 17.24 27.69
C ALA A 365 3.75 17.67 27.83
N PRO A 366 4.21 18.67 27.06
CA PRO A 366 5.61 19.12 27.05
C PRO A 366 6.10 19.63 28.40
#